data_AF-A0A100VIA1-F1
#
_entry.id   AF-A0A100VIA1-F1
#
_cell.length_a   1.000
_cell.length_b   1.000
_cell.length_c   1.000
_cell.angle_alpha   90.00
_cell.angle_beta   90.00
_cell.angle_gamma   90.00
#
_symmetry.space_group_name_H-M   'P 1'
#
loop_
_entity.id
_entity.type
_entity.pdbx_description
1 polymer ?
#
loop_
_entity_poly.entity_id
_entity_poly.type
_entity_poly.pdbx_seq_one_letter_code
_entity_poly.pdbx_strand_id
1 'polypeptide(L)'
;MTILFNFSELNNIYSEALLSDDKTLIFETHIGKGRFLFMMFLSEEDKDSKDKLFVYLRNTKSMLNIKMYGNHEKGKFEVYITDQLQRKFVEELQLNSYKGSFDFMHFLEQLNDSFPKTINHNNKIAELRKNKSIITPLNIVDESDRTVLKHEMRLSKDKKPQDKTLRKLYVYTDGSVEDITELINLLKKFNMTVAWTKEDPKNTTTSVKSLLNKLNK
;
A
#
# COMPACT_ATOMS: atom_id res chain seq x y z
N MET A 1 -4.24 20.79 20.99
CA MET A 1 -4.85 19.62 21.66
C MET A 1 -4.39 18.37 20.92
N THR A 2 -4.33 17.22 21.59
CA THR A 2 -4.04 15.94 20.93
C THR A 2 -5.16 14.97 21.26
N ILE A 3 -5.76 14.40 20.23
CA ILE A 3 -6.82 13.41 20.34
C ILE A 3 -6.19 12.03 20.15
N LEU A 4 -6.55 11.06 20.99
CA LEU A 4 -6.24 9.65 20.74
C LEU A 4 -7.47 9.00 20.10
N PHE A 5 -7.32 8.46 18.90
CA PHE A 5 -8.40 7.80 18.16
C PHE A 5 -7.97 6.39 17.73
N ASN A 6 -8.89 5.42 17.77
CA ASN A 6 -8.62 4.05 17.33
C ASN A 6 -9.37 3.77 16.02
N PHE A 7 -8.63 3.55 14.93
CA PHE A 7 -9.20 3.16 13.64
C PHE A 7 -9.53 1.65 13.61
N SER A 8 -10.44 1.21 14.48
CA SER A 8 -10.75 -0.21 14.70
C SER A 8 -11.26 -0.94 13.46
N GLU A 9 -11.92 -0.22 12.54
CA GLU A 9 -12.48 -0.83 11.32
C GLU A 9 -11.39 -1.23 10.31
N LEU A 10 -10.13 -0.85 10.54
CA LEU A 10 -8.99 -1.39 9.77
C LEU A 10 -8.76 -2.89 10.04
N ASN A 11 -9.26 -3.46 11.13
CA ASN A 11 -8.87 -4.79 11.61
C ASN A 11 -9.06 -5.92 10.57
N ASN A 12 -10.21 -5.93 9.89
CA ASN A 12 -10.53 -6.99 8.93
C ASN A 12 -9.58 -6.93 7.73
N ILE A 13 -9.49 -5.74 7.12
CA ILE A 13 -8.67 -5.51 5.93
C ILE A 13 -7.17 -5.53 6.22
N TYR A 14 -6.76 -5.19 7.43
CA TYR A 14 -5.40 -5.37 7.91
C TYR A 14 -5.02 -6.85 7.96
N SER A 15 -5.90 -7.68 8.53
CA SER A 15 -5.69 -9.13 8.62
C SER A 15 -5.62 -9.77 7.23
N GLU A 16 -6.50 -9.37 6.31
CA GLU A 16 -6.46 -9.79 4.90
C GLU A 16 -5.14 -9.37 4.21
N ALA A 17 -4.73 -8.12 4.39
CA ALA A 17 -3.47 -7.62 3.85
C ALA A 17 -2.26 -8.36 4.44
N LEU A 18 -2.27 -8.66 5.74
CA LEU A 18 -1.19 -9.40 6.39
C LEU A 18 -1.09 -10.84 5.89
N LEU A 19 -2.18 -11.44 5.40
CA LEU A 19 -2.17 -12.78 4.78
C LEU A 19 -1.81 -12.75 3.29
N SER A 20 -2.02 -11.62 2.61
CA SER A 20 -1.72 -11.47 1.18
C SER A 20 -0.23 -11.57 0.84
N ASP A 21 0.09 -11.87 -0.41
CA ASP A 21 1.48 -12.07 -0.88
C ASP A 21 2.31 -10.79 -0.93
N ASP A 22 1.66 -9.65 -1.22
CA ASP A 22 2.28 -8.32 -1.32
C ASP A 22 2.30 -7.57 0.02
N LYS A 23 1.66 -8.12 1.06
CA LYS A 23 1.58 -7.55 2.42
C LYS A 23 1.19 -6.07 2.38
N THR A 24 0.23 -5.72 1.53
CA THR A 24 -0.14 -4.33 1.25
C THR A 24 -1.62 -4.14 1.45
N LEU A 25 -1.97 -3.03 2.08
CA LEU A 25 -3.34 -2.53 2.20
C LEU A 25 -3.41 -1.21 1.43
N ILE A 26 -4.38 -1.10 0.53
CA ILE A 26 -4.68 0.17 -0.15
C ILE A 26 -6.17 0.23 -0.44
N PHE A 27 -6.80 1.36 -0.11
CA PHE A 27 -8.19 1.64 -0.47
C PHE A 27 -8.46 3.15 -0.46
N GLU A 28 -9.47 3.58 -1.19
CA GLU A 28 -9.95 4.97 -1.18
C GLU A 28 -11.32 5.03 -0.50
N THR A 29 -11.54 6.08 0.29
CA THR A 29 -12.84 6.43 0.85
C THR A 29 -13.12 7.92 0.71
N HIS A 30 -14.39 8.30 0.86
CA HIS A 30 -14.88 9.67 0.77
C HIS A 30 -15.73 10.04 1.98
N ILE A 31 -15.55 11.25 2.50
CA ILE A 31 -16.44 11.83 3.52
C ILE A 31 -16.74 13.26 3.10
N GLY A 32 -18.02 13.55 2.84
CA GLY A 32 -18.42 14.82 2.25
C GLY A 32 -17.63 15.12 0.97
N LYS A 33 -16.84 16.19 0.96
CA LYS A 33 -15.96 16.55 -0.16
C LYS A 33 -14.54 15.98 -0.06
N GLY A 34 -14.14 15.49 1.11
CA GLY A 34 -12.81 14.95 1.33
C GLY A 34 -12.64 13.58 0.66
N ARG A 35 -11.46 13.35 0.07
CA ARG A 35 -11.13 12.09 -0.61
C ARG A 35 -9.78 11.59 -0.12
N PHE A 36 -9.81 10.39 0.45
CA PHE A 36 -8.71 9.86 1.25
C PHE A 36 -8.27 8.51 0.68
N LEU A 37 -7.02 8.44 0.22
CA LEU A 37 -6.39 7.17 -0.16
C LEU A 37 -5.55 6.68 1.01
N PHE A 38 -5.99 5.59 1.64
CA PHE A 38 -5.32 4.95 2.75
C PHE A 38 -4.40 3.84 2.25
N MET A 39 -3.20 3.76 2.81
CA MET A 39 -2.18 2.76 2.46
C MET A 39 -1.41 2.29 3.70
N MET A 40 -1.13 0.98 3.77
CA MET A 40 -0.19 0.39 4.73
C MET A 40 0.67 -0.68 4.04
N PHE A 41 1.91 -0.80 4.48
CA PHE A 41 2.89 -1.75 3.93
C PHE A 41 3.46 -2.59 5.06
N LEU A 42 3.06 -3.86 5.11
CA LEU A 42 3.12 -4.73 6.28
C LEU A 42 4.25 -5.77 6.21
N SER A 43 5.15 -5.68 5.22
CA SER A 43 6.25 -6.64 5.12
C SER A 43 7.17 -6.51 6.34
N GLU A 44 7.70 -7.63 6.82
CA GLU A 44 8.70 -7.64 7.90
C GLU A 44 9.99 -6.89 7.52
N GLU A 45 10.25 -6.75 6.22
CA GLU A 45 11.39 -6.02 5.68
C GLU A 45 11.16 -4.50 5.68
N ASP A 46 9.91 -4.07 5.75
CA ASP A 46 9.45 -2.68 5.67
C ASP A 46 9.54 -1.98 7.06
N LYS A 47 10.69 -2.11 7.75
CA LYS A 47 10.86 -1.68 9.16
C LYS A 47 10.44 -0.24 9.44
N ASP A 48 10.65 0.67 8.48
CA ASP A 48 10.32 2.09 8.64
C ASP A 48 8.86 2.42 8.33
N SER A 49 8.12 1.56 7.64
CA SER A 49 6.73 1.78 7.21
C SER A 49 5.70 0.84 7.83
N LYS A 50 6.13 -0.26 8.46
CA LYS A 50 5.24 -1.28 9.05
C LYS A 50 4.21 -0.69 10.02
N ASP A 51 4.64 0.27 10.85
CA ASP A 51 3.78 0.91 11.85
C ASP A 51 3.17 2.25 11.37
N LYS A 52 3.18 2.51 10.06
CA LYS A 52 2.68 3.77 9.50
C LYS A 52 1.42 3.57 8.68
N LEU A 53 0.44 4.42 8.96
CA LEU A 53 -0.72 4.66 8.10
C LEU A 53 -0.39 5.82 7.18
N PHE A 54 -0.30 5.55 5.89
CA PHE A 54 -0.17 6.58 4.87
C PHE A 54 -1.57 7.01 4.44
N VAL A 55 -1.83 8.31 4.46
CA VAL A 55 -3.09 8.88 3.98
C VAL A 55 -2.78 9.96 2.98
N TYR A 56 -3.12 9.73 1.72
CA TYR A 56 -3.02 10.74 0.68
C TYR A 56 -4.34 11.50 0.56
N LEU A 57 -4.26 12.81 0.78
CA LEU A 57 -5.35 13.76 0.72
C LEU A 57 -5.46 14.28 -0.72
N ARG A 58 -6.51 13.91 -1.46
CA ARG A 58 -6.59 14.16 -2.91
C ARG A 58 -6.77 15.64 -3.24
N ASN A 59 -7.60 16.36 -2.49
CA ASN A 59 -7.91 17.76 -2.77
C ASN A 59 -6.69 18.65 -2.49
N THR A 60 -6.02 18.39 -1.37
CA THR A 60 -4.81 19.14 -0.96
C THR A 60 -3.52 18.59 -1.58
N LYS A 61 -3.58 17.42 -2.22
CA LYS A 61 -2.44 16.69 -2.81
C LYS A 61 -1.31 16.43 -1.82
N SER A 62 -1.65 16.21 -0.55
CA SER A 62 -0.68 16.05 0.52
C SER A 62 -0.64 14.63 1.07
N MET A 63 0.56 14.14 1.39
CA MET A 63 0.77 12.84 2.02
C MET A 63 0.90 13.00 3.53
N LEU A 64 0.11 12.24 4.29
CA LEU A 64 0.22 12.12 5.73
C LEU A 64 0.89 10.81 6.07
N ASN A 65 1.96 10.87 6.86
CA ASN A 65 2.66 9.70 7.38
C ASN A 65 2.35 9.58 8.86
N ILE A 66 1.29 8.85 9.18
CA ILE A 66 0.72 8.80 10.53
C ILE A 66 1.29 7.56 11.24
N LYS A 67 1.95 7.76 12.39
CA LYS A 67 2.41 6.64 13.21
C LYS A 67 1.23 6.04 13.97
N MET A 68 1.07 4.72 13.88
CA MET A 68 0.10 3.96 14.66
C MET A 68 0.75 3.31 15.87
N TYR A 69 -0.06 3.11 16.89
CA TYR A 69 0.26 2.46 18.16
C TYR A 69 -0.77 1.37 18.44
N GLY A 70 -0.51 0.58 19.49
CA GLY A 70 -1.37 -0.52 19.89
C GLY A 70 -1.01 -1.86 19.25
N ASN A 71 -1.78 -2.89 19.59
CA ASN A 71 -1.64 -4.23 19.03
C ASN A 71 -2.59 -4.38 17.83
N HIS A 72 -2.06 -4.22 16.63
CA HIS A 72 -2.82 -4.27 15.37
C HIS A 72 -3.48 -5.63 15.12
N GLU A 73 -2.83 -6.73 15.50
CA GLU A 73 -3.40 -8.09 15.40
C GLU A 73 -4.63 -8.30 16.30
N LYS A 74 -4.79 -7.45 17.32
CA LYS A 74 -5.96 -7.43 18.21
C LYS A 74 -6.94 -6.29 17.90
N GLY A 75 -6.80 -5.64 16.74
CA GLY A 75 -7.72 -4.58 16.31
C GLY A 75 -7.49 -3.21 16.95
N LYS A 76 -6.31 -2.95 17.54
CA LYS A 76 -5.99 -1.66 18.16
C LYS A 76 -5.07 -0.84 17.26
N PHE A 77 -5.66 0.04 16.43
CA PHE A 77 -4.99 0.96 15.51
C PHE A 77 -5.02 2.39 16.05
N GLU A 78 -4.32 2.61 17.16
CA GLU A 78 -4.36 3.85 17.89
C GLU A 78 -3.49 4.93 17.23
N VAL A 79 -4.03 6.13 17.06
CA VAL A 79 -3.36 7.27 16.44
C VAL A 79 -3.52 8.51 17.31
N TYR A 80 -2.41 9.22 17.52
CA TYR A 80 -2.42 10.56 18.10
C TYR A 80 -2.65 11.62 17.02
N ILE A 81 -3.84 12.22 17.01
CA ILE A 81 -4.20 13.30 16.11
C ILE A 81 -3.84 14.64 16.74
N THR A 82 -2.78 15.26 16.22
CA THR A 82 -2.33 16.60 16.62
C THR A 82 -3.15 17.69 15.93
N ASP A 83 -3.11 18.92 16.45
CA ASP A 83 -3.76 20.08 15.80
C ASP A 83 -3.32 20.26 14.34
N GLN A 84 -2.04 19.99 14.03
CA GLN A 84 -1.54 20.08 12.66
C GLN A 84 -2.18 19.01 11.76
N LEU A 85 -2.29 17.78 12.26
CA LEU A 85 -2.92 16.70 11.51
C LEU A 85 -4.41 16.96 11.30
N GLN A 86 -5.11 17.42 12.33
CA GLN A 86 -6.50 17.84 12.25
C GLN A 86 -6.72 18.93 11.20
N ARG A 87 -5.88 19.98 11.17
CA ARG A 87 -5.97 21.03 10.15
C ARG A 87 -5.89 20.49 8.73
N LYS A 88 -4.97 19.55 8.46
CA LYS A 88 -4.85 18.92 7.13
C LYS A 88 -6.10 18.14 6.72
N PHE A 89 -6.72 17.41 7.67
CA PHE A 89 -8.01 16.75 7.40
C PHE A 89 -9.12 17.77 7.12
N VAL A 90 -9.20 18.87 7.88
CA VAL A 90 -10.20 19.94 7.67
C VAL A 90 -10.03 20.61 6.31
N GLU A 91 -8.79 20.90 5.92
CA GLU A 91 -8.45 21.45 4.60
C GLU A 91 -8.85 20.49 3.47
N GLU A 92 -8.62 19.18 3.64
CA GLU A 92 -9.05 18.16 2.68
C GLU A 92 -10.57 18.11 2.52
N LEU A 93 -11.32 18.31 3.61
CA LEU A 93 -12.78 18.43 3.57
C LEU A 93 -13.26 19.73 2.89
N GLN A 94 -12.33 20.63 2.52
CA GLN A 94 -12.60 21.94 1.92
C GLN A 94 -13.56 22.78 2.77
N LEU A 95 -13.46 22.66 4.09
CA LEU A 95 -14.27 23.42 5.02
C LEU A 95 -13.62 24.78 5.25
N ASN A 96 -14.31 25.84 4.85
CA ASN A 96 -13.95 27.21 5.21
C ASN A 96 -14.23 27.38 6.71
N SER A 97 -13.21 27.73 7.48
CA SER A 97 -13.22 27.89 8.95
C SER A 97 -14.16 28.97 9.51
N TYR A 98 -15.12 29.47 8.72
CA TYR A 98 -15.95 30.63 9.06
C TYR A 98 -17.44 30.36 9.30
N LYS A 99 -17.97 29.15 9.04
CA LYS A 99 -19.39 28.84 9.34
C LYS A 99 -19.61 27.38 9.76
N GLY A 100 -19.91 27.17 11.05
CA GLY A 100 -20.43 25.91 11.59
C GLY A 100 -19.61 25.31 12.74
N SER A 101 -20.27 24.53 13.60
CA SER A 101 -19.63 23.69 14.62
C SER A 101 -19.19 22.37 13.99
N PHE A 102 -18.07 22.39 13.26
CA PHE A 102 -17.50 21.14 12.75
C PHE A 102 -17.00 20.29 13.92
N ASP A 103 -17.65 19.14 14.14
CA ASP A 103 -17.23 18.15 15.12
C ASP A 103 -16.22 17.19 14.48
N PHE A 104 -14.96 17.37 14.84
CA PHE A 104 -13.87 16.57 14.29
C PHE A 104 -13.89 15.12 14.80
N MET A 105 -14.40 14.86 16.02
CA MET A 105 -14.51 13.48 16.53
C MET A 105 -15.55 12.72 15.74
N HIS A 106 -16.71 13.33 15.49
CA HIS A 106 -17.74 12.72 14.67
C HIS A 106 -17.25 12.45 13.23
N PHE A 107 -16.44 13.35 12.66
CA PHE A 107 -15.78 13.10 11.38
C PHE A 107 -14.86 11.86 11.42
N LEU A 108 -14.05 11.69 12.48
CA LEU A 108 -13.16 10.54 12.60
C LEU A 108 -13.96 9.22 12.71
N GLU A 109 -15.08 9.23 13.44
CA GLU A 109 -16.00 8.08 13.51
C GLU A 109 -16.57 7.75 12.13
N GLN A 110 -17.12 8.74 11.43
CA GLN A 110 -17.64 8.54 10.06
C GLN A 110 -16.56 8.03 9.10
N LEU A 111 -15.34 8.56 9.20
CA LEU A 111 -14.22 8.13 8.39
C LEU A 111 -13.86 6.66 8.67
N ASN A 112 -13.78 6.27 9.94
CA ASN A 112 -13.52 4.89 10.35
C ASN A 112 -14.63 3.94 9.86
N ASP A 113 -15.90 4.32 10.02
CA ASP A 113 -17.06 3.53 9.59
C ASP A 113 -17.14 3.37 8.06
N SER A 114 -16.51 4.29 7.32
CA SER A 114 -16.45 4.23 5.85
C SER A 114 -15.42 3.23 5.32
N PHE A 115 -14.58 2.66 6.18
CA PHE A 115 -13.55 1.73 5.72
C PHE A 115 -14.19 0.44 5.17
N PRO A 116 -13.64 -0.11 4.08
CA PRO A 116 -14.17 -1.33 3.50
C PRO A 116 -14.00 -2.48 4.49
N LYS A 117 -14.99 -3.39 4.51
CA LYS A 117 -14.93 -4.58 5.36
C LYS A 117 -13.98 -5.65 4.83
N THR A 118 -13.75 -5.66 3.51
CA THR A 118 -12.87 -6.58 2.80
C THR A 118 -12.15 -5.84 1.67
N ILE A 119 -10.95 -6.29 1.31
CA ILE A 119 -10.20 -5.79 0.16
C ILE A 119 -10.14 -6.89 -0.89
N ASN A 120 -10.92 -6.72 -1.95
CA ASN A 120 -10.79 -7.59 -3.13
C ASN A 120 -9.39 -7.40 -3.74
N HIS A 121 -8.65 -8.51 -3.91
CA HIS A 121 -7.27 -8.49 -4.40
C HIS A 121 -7.13 -7.81 -5.77
N ASN A 122 -8.06 -8.04 -6.70
CA ASN A 122 -8.03 -7.40 -8.02
C ASN A 122 -8.23 -5.88 -7.92
N ASN A 123 -9.17 -5.44 -7.09
CA ASN A 123 -9.38 -4.00 -6.85
C ASN A 123 -8.18 -3.35 -6.18
N LYS A 124 -7.53 -4.06 -5.24
CA LYS A 124 -6.30 -3.60 -4.59
C LYS A 124 -5.19 -3.36 -5.61
N ILE A 125 -4.92 -4.33 -6.49
CA ILE A 125 -3.88 -4.18 -7.51
C ILE A 125 -4.23 -3.06 -8.50
N ALA A 126 -5.51 -2.93 -8.87
CA ALA A 126 -5.98 -1.82 -9.69
C ALA A 126 -5.72 -0.46 -9.02
N GLU A 127 -6.00 -0.32 -7.72
CA GLU A 127 -5.69 0.89 -6.96
C GLU A 127 -4.18 1.13 -6.81
N LEU A 128 -3.36 0.09 -6.62
CA LEU A 128 -1.89 0.23 -6.63
C LEU A 128 -1.39 0.81 -7.96
N ARG A 129 -1.86 0.26 -9.07
CA ARG A 129 -1.46 0.71 -10.42
C ARG A 129 -1.93 2.13 -10.71
N LYS A 130 -3.20 2.43 -10.41
CA LYS A 130 -3.80 3.75 -10.56
C LYS A 130 -3.08 4.83 -9.74
N ASN A 131 -2.56 4.47 -8.56
CA ASN A 131 -1.91 5.41 -7.64
C ASN A 131 -0.39 5.32 -7.62
N LYS A 132 0.20 4.65 -8.61
CA LYS A 132 1.65 4.43 -8.72
C LYS A 132 2.48 5.69 -8.49
N SER A 133 2.11 6.81 -9.11
CA SER A 133 2.86 8.08 -8.97
C SER A 133 2.84 8.65 -7.55
N ILE A 134 1.83 8.34 -6.75
CA ILE A 134 1.70 8.75 -5.33
C ILE A 134 2.50 7.81 -4.43
N ILE A 135 2.58 6.53 -4.81
CA ILE A 135 3.21 5.47 -4.04
C ILE A 135 4.73 5.45 -4.21
N THR A 136 5.22 5.68 -5.43
CA THR A 136 6.66 5.63 -5.77
C THR A 136 7.55 6.45 -4.82
N PRO A 137 7.19 7.70 -4.44
CA PRO A 137 7.99 8.51 -3.52
C PRO A 137 8.06 7.99 -2.08
N LEU A 138 7.21 7.02 -1.70
CA LEU A 138 7.20 6.45 -0.35
C LEU A 138 8.34 5.45 -0.12
N ASN A 139 9.11 5.09 -1.16
CA ASN A 139 10.17 4.07 -1.12
C ASN A 139 9.69 2.69 -0.63
N ILE A 140 8.41 2.40 -0.77
CA ILE A 140 7.75 1.13 -0.39
C ILE A 140 7.91 0.04 -1.45
N VAL A 141 8.62 0.36 -2.53
CA VAL A 141 9.06 -0.56 -3.57
C VAL A 141 10.57 -0.43 -3.67
N ASP A 142 11.27 -1.57 -3.67
CA ASP A 142 12.73 -1.63 -3.79
C ASP A 142 13.24 -0.85 -5.02
N GLU A 143 14.44 -0.29 -5.05
CA GLU A 143 15.06 0.37 -6.23
C GLU A 143 14.04 1.02 -7.20
N SER A 144 13.27 2.02 -6.74
CA SER A 144 12.06 2.50 -7.42
C SER A 144 12.30 3.09 -8.82
N ASP A 145 13.56 3.38 -9.14
CA ASP A 145 14.06 3.82 -10.45
C ASP A 145 14.28 2.66 -11.44
N ARG A 146 14.33 1.40 -10.98
CA ARG A 146 14.42 0.20 -11.82
C ARG A 146 13.05 -0.43 -12.01
N THR A 147 12.47 -0.18 -13.17
CA THR A 147 11.06 -0.46 -13.48
C THR A 147 10.87 -1.51 -14.57
N VAL A 148 11.92 -1.86 -15.31
CA VAL A 148 11.87 -2.83 -16.40
C VAL A 148 12.22 -4.23 -15.89
N LEU A 149 11.30 -5.18 -16.07
CA LEU A 149 11.49 -6.59 -15.70
C LEU A 149 12.42 -7.31 -16.70
N LYS A 150 13.47 -7.96 -16.21
CA LYS A 150 14.47 -8.67 -17.04
C LYS A 150 14.32 -10.18 -17.03
N HIS A 151 14.61 -10.83 -15.91
CA HIS A 151 14.59 -12.29 -15.80
C HIS A 151 14.48 -12.71 -14.34
N GLU A 152 14.20 -13.98 -14.10
CA GLU A 152 14.27 -14.60 -12.78
C GLU A 152 15.73 -14.87 -12.37
N MET A 153 15.99 -14.91 -11.07
CA MET A 153 17.32 -15.13 -10.50
C MET A 153 17.19 -15.98 -9.26
N ARG A 154 18.03 -17.01 -9.13
CA ARG A 154 18.07 -17.84 -7.92
C ARG A 154 18.83 -17.14 -6.81
N LEU A 155 18.26 -17.14 -5.62
CA LEU A 155 18.89 -16.59 -4.44
C LEU A 155 19.82 -17.60 -3.79
N SER A 156 20.83 -17.10 -3.09
CA SER A 156 21.69 -17.91 -2.23
C SER A 156 20.88 -18.52 -1.08
N LYS A 157 21.35 -19.64 -0.50
CA LYS A 157 20.61 -20.41 0.51
C LYS A 157 20.28 -19.63 1.78
N ASP A 158 21.07 -18.61 2.09
CA ASP A 158 20.95 -17.71 3.23
C ASP A 158 19.98 -16.55 2.99
N LYS A 159 19.52 -16.34 1.75
CA LYS A 159 18.60 -15.27 1.37
C LYS A 159 17.22 -15.81 1.03
N LYS A 160 16.21 -14.95 1.18
CA LYS A 160 14.82 -15.20 0.79
C LYS A 160 14.31 -14.11 -0.15
N PRO A 161 13.32 -14.39 -1.01
CA PRO A 161 12.71 -13.38 -1.86
C PRO A 161 12.07 -12.29 -1.01
N GLN A 162 12.35 -11.04 -1.38
CA GLN A 162 11.90 -9.87 -0.64
C GLN A 162 10.52 -9.42 -1.13
N ASP A 163 9.57 -9.22 -0.21
CA ASP A 163 8.19 -8.86 -0.57
C ASP A 163 8.17 -7.50 -1.29
N LYS A 164 9.02 -6.54 -0.90
CA LYS A 164 9.15 -5.23 -1.56
C LYS A 164 9.60 -5.34 -3.03
N THR A 165 10.44 -6.32 -3.36
CA THR A 165 10.95 -6.55 -4.72
C THR A 165 9.89 -7.27 -5.55
N LEU A 166 9.14 -8.20 -4.95
CA LEU A 166 8.05 -8.91 -5.62
C LEU A 166 6.81 -8.01 -5.83
N ARG A 167 6.53 -7.08 -4.91
CA ARG A 167 5.49 -6.04 -5.03
C ARG A 167 5.65 -5.20 -6.30
N LYS A 168 6.88 -5.06 -6.83
CA LYS A 168 7.12 -4.42 -8.13
C LYS A 168 6.35 -5.07 -9.27
N LEU A 169 6.17 -6.39 -9.25
CA LEU A 169 5.46 -7.10 -10.30
C LEU A 169 4.03 -6.56 -10.44
N TYR A 170 3.35 -6.30 -9.32
CA TYR A 170 2.02 -5.70 -9.34
C TYR A 170 1.99 -4.26 -9.85
N VAL A 171 3.03 -3.46 -9.57
CA VAL A 171 3.06 -2.01 -9.84
C VAL A 171 3.65 -1.65 -11.21
N TYR A 172 4.62 -2.42 -11.70
CA TYR A 172 5.43 -2.08 -12.87
C TYR A 172 5.26 -3.03 -14.06
N THR A 173 4.34 -4.00 -13.97
CA THR A 173 4.07 -4.91 -15.10
C THR A 173 2.58 -4.95 -15.45
N ASP A 174 2.30 -5.23 -16.71
CA ASP A 174 0.94 -5.35 -17.26
C ASP A 174 0.37 -6.77 -17.13
N GLY A 175 0.98 -7.64 -16.31
CA GLY A 175 0.47 -8.99 -16.06
C GLY A 175 -0.93 -8.98 -15.43
N SER A 176 -1.71 -10.03 -15.66
CA SER A 176 -2.94 -10.23 -14.89
C SER A 176 -2.60 -10.45 -13.41
N VAL A 177 -3.56 -10.19 -12.52
CA VAL A 177 -3.33 -10.35 -11.08
C VAL A 177 -3.05 -11.82 -10.77
N GLU A 178 -3.79 -12.71 -11.40
CA GLU A 178 -3.68 -14.15 -11.30
C GLU A 178 -2.29 -14.63 -11.75
N ASP A 179 -1.82 -14.19 -12.92
CA ASP A 179 -0.48 -14.52 -13.44
C ASP A 179 0.62 -14.02 -12.47
N ILE A 180 0.50 -12.79 -11.96
CA ILE A 180 1.51 -12.22 -11.05
C ILE A 180 1.52 -12.97 -9.72
N THR A 181 0.35 -13.29 -9.17
CA THR A 181 0.22 -14.07 -7.93
C THR A 181 0.85 -15.47 -8.10
N GLU A 182 0.55 -16.16 -9.20
CA GLU A 182 1.17 -17.46 -9.50
C GLU A 182 2.70 -17.33 -9.60
N LEU A 183 3.19 -16.31 -10.29
CA LEU A 183 4.63 -16.09 -10.47
C LEU A 183 5.32 -15.87 -9.12
N ILE A 184 4.75 -15.03 -8.26
CA ILE A 184 5.26 -14.75 -6.93
C ILE A 184 5.33 -16.03 -6.09
N ASN A 185 4.29 -16.87 -6.16
CA ASN A 185 4.24 -18.14 -5.44
C ASN A 185 5.33 -19.11 -5.92
N LEU A 186 5.57 -19.21 -7.23
CA LEU A 186 6.66 -20.03 -7.79
C LEU A 186 8.04 -19.49 -7.38
N LEU A 187 8.24 -18.16 -7.46
CA LEU A 187 9.49 -17.52 -7.06
C LEU A 187 9.81 -17.80 -5.58
N LYS A 188 8.82 -17.65 -4.69
CA LYS A 188 8.94 -17.99 -3.26
C LYS A 188 9.26 -19.48 -3.06
N LYS A 189 8.52 -20.37 -3.73
CA LYS A 189 8.71 -21.83 -3.67
C LYS A 189 10.11 -22.27 -4.07
N PHE A 190 10.70 -21.66 -5.10
CA PHE A 190 12.01 -22.04 -5.63
C PHE A 190 13.19 -21.24 -5.06
N ASN A 191 12.95 -20.36 -4.09
CA ASN A 191 13.92 -19.41 -3.55
C ASN A 191 14.57 -18.54 -4.66
N MET A 192 13.71 -17.91 -5.46
CA MET A 192 14.08 -17.07 -6.59
C MET A 192 13.48 -15.66 -6.45
N THR A 193 14.10 -14.69 -7.11
CA THR A 193 13.60 -13.32 -7.25
C THR A 193 13.61 -12.91 -8.73
N VAL A 194 13.25 -11.66 -9.02
CA VAL A 194 13.32 -11.07 -10.35
C VAL A 194 14.32 -9.92 -10.39
N ALA A 195 15.03 -9.82 -11.50
CA ALA A 195 15.95 -8.72 -11.79
C ALA A 195 15.23 -7.57 -12.51
N TRP A 196 15.55 -6.34 -12.10
CA TRP A 196 14.98 -5.11 -12.64
C TRP A 196 16.07 -4.19 -13.20
N THR A 197 15.77 -3.39 -14.23
CA THR A 197 16.67 -2.36 -14.76
C THR A 197 15.95 -1.01 -14.93
N LYS A 198 16.71 0.09 -15.08
CA LYS A 198 16.18 1.43 -15.34
C LYS A 198 15.69 1.60 -16.78
N GLU A 199 16.51 1.17 -17.72
CA GLU A 199 16.27 1.35 -19.15
C GLU A 199 16.39 0.01 -19.89
N ASP A 200 15.68 -0.10 -21.01
CA ASP A 200 15.77 -1.24 -21.91
C ASP A 200 16.33 -0.88 -23.29
N PRO A 201 17.60 -0.45 -23.38
CA PRO A 201 18.20 -0.05 -24.66
C PRO A 201 18.29 -1.23 -25.66
N LYS A 202 18.04 -2.46 -25.23
CA LYS A 202 18.15 -3.68 -26.04
C LYS A 202 16.80 -4.39 -26.28
N ASN A 203 15.67 -3.81 -25.86
CA ASN A 203 14.35 -4.46 -25.93
C ASN A 203 14.31 -5.89 -25.33
N THR A 204 15.05 -6.13 -24.23
CA THR A 204 15.05 -7.42 -23.54
C THR A 204 14.07 -7.47 -22.37
N THR A 205 13.02 -6.64 -22.40
CA THR A 205 11.93 -6.66 -21.41
C THR A 205 11.23 -8.00 -21.48
N THR A 206 11.10 -8.65 -20.33
CA THR A 206 10.39 -9.92 -20.22
C THR A 206 9.01 -9.70 -19.62
N SER A 207 8.03 -10.45 -20.10
CA SER A 207 6.67 -10.42 -19.55
C SER A 207 6.48 -11.43 -18.42
N VAL A 208 5.53 -11.17 -17.53
CA VAL A 208 5.12 -12.09 -16.45
C VAL A 208 4.80 -13.48 -17.00
N LYS A 209 4.03 -13.55 -18.09
CA LYS A 209 3.67 -14.81 -18.76
C LYS A 209 4.88 -15.60 -19.25
N SER A 210 5.89 -14.90 -19.78
CA SER A 210 7.12 -15.56 -20.23
C SER A 210 7.90 -16.19 -19.06
N LEU A 211 7.95 -15.53 -17.90
CA LEU A 211 8.60 -16.08 -16.70
C LEU A 211 7.81 -17.26 -16.12
N LEU A 212 6.48 -17.15 -16.04
CA LEU A 212 5.60 -18.24 -15.61
C LEU A 212 5.83 -19.51 -16.43
N ASN A 213 5.76 -19.39 -17.77
CA ASN A 213 5.96 -20.51 -18.68
C ASN A 213 7.34 -21.16 -18.54
N LYS A 214 8.34 -20.43 -18.04
CA LYS A 214 9.68 -20.95 -17.80
C LYS A 214 9.77 -21.71 -16.48
N LEU A 215 9.09 -21.24 -15.44
CA LEU A 215 9.10 -21.84 -14.09
C LEU A 215 8.15 -23.02 -13.94
N ASN A 216 7.14 -23.12 -14.81
CA ASN A 216 6.21 -24.25 -14.85
C ASN A 216 6.72 -25.45 -15.68
N LYS A 217 7.90 -25.36 -16.28
CA LYS A 217 8.59 -26.46 -16.97
C LYS A 217 9.53 -27.20 -16.03
#